data_AF-A0A8I6Z0I2-F1
#
_entry.id   AF-A0A8I6Z0I2-F1
#
_cell.length_a   1.000
_cell.length_b   1.000
_cell.length_c   1.000
_cell.angle_alpha   90.00
_cell.angle_beta   90.00
_cell.angle_gamma   90.00
#
_symmetry.space_group_name_H-M   'P 1'
#
loop_
_entity.id
_entity.type
_entity.pdbx_description
1 polymer ?
#
loop_
_entity_poly.entity_id
_entity_poly.type
_entity_poly.pdbx_seq_one_letter_code
_entity_poly.pdbx_strand_id
1 'polypeptide(L)'
;MVVGWCDQVQVLSHPAVGCFVTHCGWNSTLEAVACGASVVAVPQWSDQDTNARLVVQWGVGVRAAADVDRLLVAEELARCLEMIMGDTEEGAAIRTSSAVWKAKLRQAIADGGSSGRNLRIFLNQFANDDVHPCTP
;
A
#
# COMPACT_ATOMS: atom_id res chain seq x y z
N MET A 1 -12.77 15.70 -14.58
CA MET A 1 -11.80 15.27 -15.60
C MET A 1 -11.54 13.78 -15.38
N VAL A 2 -11.75 12.94 -16.39
CA VAL A 2 -11.40 11.51 -16.35
C VAL A 2 -10.35 11.30 -17.43
N VAL A 3 -9.20 10.73 -17.07
CA VAL A 3 -8.11 10.44 -18.00
C VAL A 3 -7.93 8.93 -18.10
N GLY A 4 -7.57 8.43 -19.29
CA GLY A 4 -7.38 6.99 -19.51
C GLY A 4 -6.15 6.41 -18.79
N TRP A 5 -5.18 7.26 -18.46
CA TRP A 5 -3.99 6.90 -17.70
C TRP A 5 -3.41 8.13 -17.01
N CYS A 6 -2.74 7.93 -15.88
CA CYS A 6 -1.95 8.96 -15.19
C CYS A 6 -0.71 8.33 -14.56
N ASP A 7 0.31 9.14 -14.28
CA ASP A 7 1.41 8.75 -13.42
C ASP A 7 0.91 8.70 -11.96
N GLN A 8 0.51 7.50 -11.55
CA GLN A 8 -0.10 7.26 -10.24
C GLN A 8 0.81 7.70 -9.10
N VAL A 9 2.12 7.47 -9.19
CA VAL A 9 3.07 7.84 -8.13
C VAL A 9 3.20 9.35 -8.01
N GLN A 10 3.24 10.08 -9.14
CA GLN A 10 3.22 11.55 -9.11
C GLN A 10 1.93 12.09 -8.49
N VAL A 11 0.78 11.52 -8.84
CA VAL A 11 -0.52 11.91 -8.26
C VAL A 11 -0.53 11.65 -6.76
N LEU A 12 -0.18 10.44 -6.32
CA LEU A 12 -0.17 10.05 -4.91
C LEU A 12 0.85 10.84 -4.07
N SER A 13 1.92 11.34 -4.68
CA SER A 13 2.92 12.17 -4.02
C SER A 13 2.48 13.62 -3.83
N HIS A 14 1.41 14.05 -4.51
CA HIS A 14 0.96 15.44 -4.49
C HIS A 14 0.24 15.77 -3.16
N PRO A 15 0.60 16.87 -2.46
CA PRO A 15 0.06 17.17 -1.12
C PRO A 15 -1.45 17.46 -1.10
N ALA A 16 -2.06 17.78 -2.25
CA ALA A 16 -3.51 17.96 -2.36
C ALA A 16 -4.30 16.63 -2.39
N VAL A 17 -3.64 15.48 -2.55
CA VAL A 17 -4.30 14.17 -2.54
C VAL A 17 -4.47 13.71 -1.09
N GLY A 18 -5.70 13.73 -0.60
CA GLY A 18 -6.04 13.32 0.76
C GLY A 18 -6.37 11.83 0.90
N CYS A 19 -6.78 11.16 -0.18
CA CYS A 19 -7.21 9.78 -0.15
C CYS A 19 -7.07 9.12 -1.53
N PHE A 20 -6.74 7.83 -1.54
CA PHE A 20 -6.67 7.00 -2.73
C PHE A 20 -7.71 5.87 -2.69
N VAL A 21 -8.64 5.89 -3.64
CA VAL A 21 -9.59 4.80 -3.83
C VAL A 21 -8.97 3.79 -4.78
N THR A 22 -8.81 2.54 -4.33
CA THR A 22 -8.07 1.53 -5.10
C THR A 22 -8.66 0.14 -4.95
N HIS A 23 -8.47 -0.68 -5.97
CA HIS A 23 -8.82 -2.11 -5.93
C HIS A 23 -7.81 -2.95 -5.12
N CYS A 24 -6.79 -2.33 -4.53
CA CYS A 24 -5.78 -3.01 -3.71
C CYS A 24 -4.94 -4.07 -4.45
N GLY A 25 -4.62 -3.83 -5.72
CA GLY A 25 -3.50 -4.53 -6.36
C GLY A 25 -2.20 -4.25 -5.59
N TRP A 26 -1.29 -5.22 -5.53
CA TRP A 26 -0.11 -5.13 -4.66
C TRP A 26 0.79 -3.94 -4.99
N ASN A 27 1.02 -3.67 -6.28
CA ASN A 27 1.82 -2.51 -6.70
C ASN A 27 1.20 -1.18 -6.24
N SER A 28 -0.09 -0.97 -6.52
CA SER A 28 -0.81 0.23 -6.09
C SER A 28 -0.86 0.38 -4.56
N THR A 29 -0.94 -0.74 -3.85
CA THR A 29 -0.86 -0.76 -2.38
C THR A 29 0.51 -0.29 -1.88
N LEU A 30 1.60 -0.79 -2.47
CA LEU A 30 2.95 -0.36 -2.13
C LEU A 30 3.20 1.11 -2.49
N GLU A 31 2.70 1.59 -3.63
CA GLU A 31 2.80 3.00 -4.01
C GLU A 31 2.05 3.91 -3.04
N ALA A 32 0.84 3.52 -2.61
CA ALA A 32 0.09 4.24 -1.59
C ALA A 32 0.86 4.34 -0.27
N VAL A 33 1.42 3.21 0.20
CA VAL A 33 2.23 3.17 1.43
C VAL A 33 3.51 4.00 1.29
N ALA A 34 4.21 3.92 0.16
CA ALA A 34 5.42 4.70 -0.10
C ALA A 34 5.15 6.22 -0.18
N CYS A 35 3.97 6.60 -0.68
CA CYS A 35 3.53 7.99 -0.71
C CYS A 35 2.91 8.44 0.63
N GLY A 36 2.53 7.52 1.51
CA GLY A 36 1.80 7.79 2.75
C GLY A 36 0.36 8.23 2.51
N ALA A 37 -0.24 7.78 1.41
CA ALA A 37 -1.62 8.07 1.06
C ALA A 37 -2.57 7.13 1.84
N SER A 38 -3.61 7.70 2.45
CA SER A 38 -4.70 6.94 3.06
C SER A 38 -5.54 6.25 1.99
N VAL A 39 -6.04 5.06 2.26
CA VAL A 39 -6.70 4.21 1.25
C VAL A 39 -8.18 3.95 1.54
N VAL A 40 -9.04 4.05 0.53
CA VAL A 40 -10.33 3.34 0.47
C VAL A 40 -10.14 2.10 -0.39
N ALA A 41 -10.22 0.93 0.23
CA ALA A 41 -10.04 -0.36 -0.40
C ALA A 41 -11.34 -0.87 -1.01
N VAL A 42 -11.32 -1.15 -2.32
CA VAL A 42 -12.47 -1.61 -3.13
C VAL A 42 -12.06 -2.86 -3.93
N PRO A 43 -11.70 -3.97 -3.27
CA PRO A 43 -11.12 -5.14 -3.92
C PRO A 43 -12.09 -5.77 -4.92
N GLN A 44 -11.58 -6.13 -6.10
CA GLN A 44 -12.35 -6.73 -7.19
C GLN A 44 -12.04 -8.22 -7.32
N TRP A 45 -10.77 -8.61 -7.54
CA TRP A 45 -10.37 -9.99 -7.87
C TRP A 45 -9.05 -10.44 -7.23
N SER A 46 -8.78 -11.76 -7.27
CA SER A 46 -7.49 -12.36 -6.87
C SER A 46 -7.11 -12.12 -5.39
N ASP A 47 -5.88 -11.70 -5.12
CA ASP A 47 -5.30 -11.44 -3.81
C ASP A 47 -5.72 -10.07 -3.21
N GLN A 48 -6.52 -9.29 -3.94
CA GLN A 48 -6.93 -7.94 -3.55
C GLN A 48 -7.69 -7.90 -2.22
N ASP A 49 -8.49 -8.94 -1.93
CA ASP A 49 -9.18 -9.09 -0.64
C ASP A 49 -8.18 -9.20 0.53
N THR A 50 -7.08 -9.93 0.32
CA THR A 50 -5.99 -10.06 1.31
C THR A 50 -5.25 -8.73 1.46
N ASN A 51 -4.95 -8.04 0.36
CA ASN A 51 -4.29 -6.74 0.39
C ASN A 51 -5.15 -5.67 1.08
N ALA A 52 -6.46 -5.66 0.83
CA ALA A 52 -7.41 -4.80 1.54
C ALA A 52 -7.43 -5.07 3.05
N ARG A 53 -7.31 -6.33 3.47
CA ARG A 53 -7.17 -6.68 4.89
C ARG A 53 -5.87 -6.12 5.48
N LEU A 54 -4.76 -6.17 4.75
CA LEU A 54 -3.49 -5.58 5.20
C LEU A 54 -3.60 -4.06 5.36
N VAL A 55 -4.24 -3.36 4.42
CA VAL A 55 -4.51 -1.91 4.51
C VAL A 55 -5.22 -1.56 5.81
N VAL A 56 -6.28 -2.30 6.16
CA VAL A 56 -7.03 -2.11 7.41
C VAL A 56 -6.19 -2.47 8.64
N GLN A 57 -5.48 -3.60 8.62
CA GLN A 57 -4.64 -4.04 9.75
C GLN A 57 -3.48 -3.11 10.04
N TRP A 58 -2.91 -2.51 9.00
CA TRP A 58 -1.89 -1.48 9.11
C TRP A 58 -2.47 -0.14 9.55
N GLY A 59 -3.79 0.03 9.55
CA GLY A 59 -4.47 1.26 9.89
C GLY A 59 -4.25 2.37 8.87
N VAL A 60 -3.87 2.06 7.62
CA VAL A 60 -3.60 3.05 6.56
C VAL A 60 -4.80 3.31 5.67
N GLY A 61 -5.96 2.74 6.00
CA GLY A 61 -7.17 2.91 5.22
C GLY A 61 -8.32 2.07 5.75
N VAL A 62 -9.45 2.17 5.06
CA VAL A 62 -10.67 1.39 5.34
C VAL A 62 -11.07 0.57 4.12
N ARG A 63 -11.79 -0.52 4.36
CA ARG A 63 -12.42 -1.31 3.29
C ARG A 63 -13.85 -0.86 3.12
N ALA A 64 -14.20 -0.43 1.92
CA ALA A 64 -15.58 -0.11 1.59
C ALA A 64 -16.42 -1.39 1.56
N ALA A 65 -17.64 -1.31 2.09
CA ALA A 65 -18.64 -2.34 1.85
C ALA A 65 -19.02 -2.36 0.36
N ALA A 66 -19.30 -3.54 -0.16
CA ALA A 66 -19.79 -3.73 -1.51
C ALA A 66 -20.95 -4.72 -1.47
N ASP A 67 -21.80 -4.67 -2.48
CA ASP A 67 -22.90 -5.63 -2.62
C ASP A 67 -22.39 -7.03 -3.02
N VAL A 68 -23.34 -7.95 -3.25
CA VAL A 68 -23.05 -9.33 -3.67
C VAL A 68 -22.29 -9.42 -5.00
N ASP A 69 -22.42 -8.39 -5.84
CA ASP A 69 -21.76 -8.27 -7.14
C ASP A 69 -20.43 -7.50 -7.05
N ARG A 70 -19.98 -7.17 -5.84
CA ARG A 70 -18.77 -6.38 -5.54
C ARG A 70 -18.84 -4.94 -6.07
N LEU A 71 -20.04 -4.42 -6.27
CA LEU A 71 -20.27 -3.04 -6.65
C LEU A 71 -20.25 -2.13 -5.43
N LEU A 72 -19.48 -1.04 -5.54
CA LEU A 72 -19.44 0.03 -4.56
C LEU A 72 -20.55 1.04 -4.86
N VAL A 73 -21.43 1.23 -3.89
CA VAL A 73 -22.47 2.27 -3.96
C VAL A 73 -21.93 3.63 -3.54
N ALA A 74 -22.51 4.71 -4.07
CA ALA A 74 -22.02 6.07 -3.87
C ALA A 74 -22.05 6.50 -2.39
N GLU A 75 -23.08 6.09 -1.66
CA GLU A 75 -23.27 6.39 -0.25
C GLU A 75 -22.16 5.80 0.62
N GLU A 76 -21.74 4.56 0.31
CA GLU A 76 -20.65 3.90 1.04
C GLU A 76 -19.30 4.52 0.71
N LEU A 77 -19.08 4.91 -0.56
CA LEU A 77 -17.88 5.66 -0.93
C LEU A 77 -17.81 7.00 -0.18
N ALA A 78 -18.92 7.75 -0.14
CA ALA A 78 -19.01 9.02 0.58
C ALA A 78 -18.70 8.83 2.08
N ARG A 79 -19.31 7.83 2.72
CA ARG A 79 -19.06 7.49 4.12
C ARG A 79 -17.57 7.19 4.39
N CYS A 80 -16.92 6.41 3.53
CA CYS A 80 -15.50 6.10 3.67
C CYS A 80 -14.61 7.34 3.50
N LEU A 81 -14.93 8.20 2.54
CA LEU A 81 -14.20 9.46 2.31
C LEU A 81 -14.36 10.42 3.48
N GLU A 82 -15.58 10.59 4.01
CA GLU A 82 -15.84 11.41 5.20
C GLU A 82 -15.10 10.89 6.43
N MET A 83 -15.04 9.56 6.62
CA MET A 83 -14.28 8.94 7.71
C MET A 83 -12.78 9.22 7.60
N ILE A 84 -12.18 9.09 6.41
CA ILE A 84 -10.73 9.29 6.20
C ILE A 84 -10.35 10.77 6.18
N MET A 85 -11.12 11.59 5.49
CA MET A 85 -10.77 12.98 5.19
C MET A 85 -11.44 13.99 6.12
N GLY A 86 -12.46 13.58 6.86
CA GLY A 86 -13.10 14.42 7.86
C GLY A 86 -12.20 14.75 9.04
N ASP A 87 -12.65 15.71 9.84
CA ASP A 87 -12.01 16.12 11.09
C ASP A 87 -12.48 15.21 12.23
N THR A 88 -12.14 13.93 12.12
CA THR A 88 -12.45 12.88 13.10
C THR A 88 -11.17 12.29 13.67
N GLU A 89 -11.25 11.77 14.90
CA GLU A 89 -10.12 11.06 15.52
C GLU A 89 -9.69 9.85 14.69
N GLU A 90 -10.65 9.13 14.08
CA GLU A 90 -10.38 7.97 13.22
C GLU A 90 -9.63 8.37 11.94
N GLY A 91 -10.07 9.43 11.25
CA GLY A 91 -9.38 9.94 10.07
C GLY A 91 -7.97 10.45 10.40
N ALA A 92 -7.80 11.14 11.54
CA ALA A 92 -6.49 11.56 12.02
C ALA A 92 -5.57 10.37 12.36
N ALA A 93 -6.10 9.31 12.96
CA ALA A 93 -5.37 8.08 13.24
C ALA A 93 -4.90 7.38 11.95
N ILE A 94 -5.77 7.30 10.93
CA ILE A 94 -5.43 6.71 9.63
C ILE A 94 -4.30 7.48 8.94
N ARG A 95 -4.39 8.82 8.89
CA ARG A 95 -3.34 9.67 8.30
C ARG A 95 -2.02 9.54 9.06
N THR A 96 -2.08 9.47 10.39
CA THR A 96 -0.90 9.24 11.24
C THR A 96 -0.26 7.89 10.95
N SER A 97 -1.05 6.81 10.88
CA SER A 97 -0.52 5.49 10.55
C SER A 97 0.10 5.45 9.15
N SER A 98 -0.54 6.10 8.17
CA SER A 98 -0.02 6.20 6.80
C SER A 98 1.35 6.89 6.76
N ALA A 99 1.54 7.96 7.54
CA ALA A 99 2.84 8.62 7.69
C ALA A 99 3.89 7.71 8.38
N VAL A 100 3.49 6.95 9.40
CA VAL A 100 4.38 5.97 10.08
C VAL A 100 4.82 4.88 9.11
N TRP A 101 3.91 4.32 8.32
CA TRP A 101 4.24 3.28 7.34
C TRP A 101 5.11 3.80 6.20
N LYS A 102 4.87 5.03 5.72
CA LYS A 102 5.77 5.72 4.79
C LYS A 102 7.19 5.82 5.35
N ALA A 103 7.34 6.20 6.62
CA ALA A 103 8.64 6.31 7.28
C ALA A 103 9.32 4.92 7.41
N LYS A 104 8.58 3.88 7.81
CA LYS A 104 9.08 2.50 7.88
C LYS A 104 9.55 1.99 6.52
N LEU A 105 8.78 2.24 5.46
CA LEU A 105 9.14 1.84 4.10
C LEU A 105 10.43 2.53 3.67
N ARG A 106 10.53 3.86 3.87
CA ARG A 106 11.75 4.63 3.58
C ARG A 106 12.97 4.09 4.33
N GLN A 107 12.82 3.74 5.60
CA GLN A 107 13.90 3.14 6.39
C GLN A 107 14.30 1.75 5.86
N ALA A 108 13.33 0.94 5.43
CA ALA A 108 13.59 -0.40 4.92
C ALA A 108 14.39 -0.38 3.61
N ILE A 109 14.16 0.61 2.74
CA ILE A 109 14.79 0.75 1.42
C ILE A 109 16.02 1.67 1.40
N ALA A 110 16.28 2.41 2.48
CA ALA A 110 17.46 3.27 2.60
C ALA A 110 18.77 2.47 2.50
N ASP A 111 19.89 3.15 2.28
CA ASP A 111 21.21 2.54 2.28
C ASP A 111 21.47 1.79 3.59
N GLY A 112 21.83 0.52 3.47
CA GLY A 112 21.99 -0.38 4.61
C GLY A 112 20.69 -0.81 5.29
N GLY A 113 19.52 -0.45 4.75
CA GLY A 113 18.18 -0.82 5.23
C GLY A 113 17.87 -2.31 5.13
N SER A 114 16.78 -2.74 5.79
CA SER A 114 16.43 -4.16 5.91
C SER A 114 16.16 -4.84 4.57
N SER A 115 15.53 -4.15 3.61
CA SER A 115 15.24 -4.72 2.29
C SER A 115 16.53 -5.06 1.54
N GLY A 116 17.47 -4.12 1.47
CA GLY A 116 18.77 -4.33 0.83
C GLY A 116 19.62 -5.38 1.54
N ARG A 117 19.60 -5.43 2.88
CA ARG A 117 20.29 -6.49 3.65
C ARG A 117 19.72 -7.87 3.37
N ASN A 118 18.38 -8.00 3.36
CA ASN A 118 17.72 -9.28 3.10
C ASN A 118 18.01 -9.77 1.68
N LEU A 119 17.99 -8.87 0.69
CA LEU A 119 18.37 -9.21 -0.68
C LEU A 119 19.82 -9.70 -0.75
N ARG A 120 20.76 -9.03 -0.05
CA ARG A 120 22.17 -9.46 -0.01
C ARG A 120 22.32 -10.83 0.65
N ILE A 121 21.62 -11.10 1.75
CA ILE A 121 21.62 -12.42 2.40
C ILE A 121 21.16 -13.50 1.43
N PHE A 122 20.05 -13.25 0.72
CA PHE A 122 19.53 -14.18 -0.30
C PHE A 122 20.55 -14.43 -1.41
N LEU A 123 21.17 -13.38 -1.99
CA LEU A 123 22.17 -13.53 -3.05
C LEU A 123 23.41 -14.30 -2.58
N ASN A 124 23.83 -14.10 -1.34
CA ASN A 124 24.97 -14.81 -0.75
C ASN A 124 24.72 -16.32 -0.59
N GLN A 125 23.47 -16.78 -0.57
CA GLN A 125 23.18 -18.22 -0.54
C GLN A 125 23.63 -18.88 -1.85
N PHE A 126 23.34 -18.26 -2.99
CA PHE A 126 23.74 -18.78 -4.30
C PHE A 126 25.22 -18.57 -4.61
N ALA A 127 25.81 -17.46 -4.16
CA ALA A 127 27.23 -17.20 -4.36
C ALA A 127 28.15 -18.19 -3.62
N ASN A 128 27.64 -18.84 -2.57
CA ASN A 128 28.37 -19.85 -1.80
C ASN A 128 28.14 -21.29 -2.32
N ASP A 129 27.19 -21.50 -3.24
CA ASP A 129 26.90 -22.81 -3.84
C ASP A 129 27.84 -23.14 -5.04
N ASP A 130 28.61 -22.16 -5.53
CA ASP A 130 29.62 -22.34 -6.62
C ASP A 130 30.98 -22.87 -6.12
N VAL A 131 31.13 -23.22 -4.84
CA VAL A 131 32.35 -23.81 -4.27
C VAL A 131 32.09 -25.26 -3.84
N HIS A 132 31.70 -26.12 -4.78
CA HIS A 132 32.05 -27.52 -4.68
C HIS A 132 33.45 -27.69 -5.28
N PRO A 133 34.51 -27.87 -4.48
CA PRO A 133 35.75 -28.37 -5.04
C PRO A 133 35.43 -29.79 -5.51
N CYS A 134 35.43 -29.99 -6.83
CA CYS A 134 35.70 -31.31 -7.38
C CYS A 134 37.11 -31.70 -6.92
N THR A 135 37.20 -32.26 -5.72
CA THR A 135 38.38 -33.02 -5.32
C THR A 135 38.37 -34.35 -6.07
N PRO A 136 39.49 -34.73 -6.69
CA PRO A 136 39.63 -35.98 -7.45
C PRO A 136 39.45 -37.23 -6.59
#